data_AF-A0A258IFS0-F1
#
_entry.id   AF-A0A258IFS0-F1
#
_cell.length_a   1.000
_cell.length_b   1.000
_cell.length_c   1.000
_cell.angle_alpha   90.00
_cell.angle_beta   90.00
_cell.angle_gamma   90.00
#
_symmetry.space_group_name_H-M   'P 1'
#
loop_
_entity.id
_entity.type
_entity.pdbx_description
1 polymer ?
#
loop_
_entity_poly.entity_id
_entity_poly.type
_entity_poly.pdbx_seq_one_letter_code
_entity_poly.pdbx_strand_id
1 'polypeptide(L)'
;MILPPRMVQKVWGLDRLPAPFSTSSERPIGEVWFEPPAPLDGLLVKYIFTSEKLSVQCHPSDEQTLAMGLGRQGKEECWLVVDAEPGATLGIGFDAPIDRDALRAAAEDGSIEGLLTWHQVKAGDFFYIPAKTVHSIGPGCTIIEIQQNSNLTYRLYDYGRPRDLHVDDAAQVALGEPYDLAANSSYAGHESDVNLVDGPFFRLDQLAGGPDAAISARYRGPLLVIPREGPVVVDGETVSPGQCALAEEIDAVQFSETGTCLIAQPIPG
;
A
#
# COMPACT_ATOMS: atom_id res chain seq x y z
N MET A 1 -4.35 -10.76 18.84
CA MET A 1 -2.88 -11.10 18.75
C MET A 1 -2.11 -10.03 17.99
N ILE A 2 -1.10 -9.37 18.59
CA ILE A 2 -0.22 -8.41 17.89
C ILE A 2 0.72 -9.14 16.92
N LEU A 3 0.78 -8.69 15.67
CA LEU A 3 1.65 -9.25 14.64
C LEU A 3 3.09 -8.72 14.79
N PRO A 4 4.11 -9.59 14.75
CA PRO A 4 5.50 -9.16 14.87
C PRO A 4 5.91 -8.36 13.62
N PRO A 5 6.50 -7.16 13.77
CA PRO A 5 6.98 -6.38 12.64
C PRO A 5 8.27 -6.99 12.06
N ARG A 6 8.37 -7.05 10.73
CA ARG A 6 9.58 -7.42 10.00
C ARG A 6 10.14 -6.19 9.29
N MET A 7 11.28 -5.68 9.77
CA MET A 7 11.98 -4.57 9.13
C MET A 7 12.73 -5.06 7.87
N VAL A 8 12.51 -4.39 6.75
CA VAL A 8 13.10 -4.74 5.45
C VAL A 8 13.94 -3.59 4.94
N GLN A 9 15.21 -3.89 4.68
CA GLN A 9 16.16 -2.92 4.14
C GLN A 9 15.89 -2.67 2.67
N LYS A 10 15.95 -1.39 2.28
CA LYS A 10 15.81 -0.96 0.89
C LYS A 10 16.77 0.18 0.62
N VAL A 11 17.30 0.22 -0.60
CA VAL A 11 18.24 1.25 -1.05
C VAL A 11 17.69 2.67 -0.97
N TRP A 12 16.37 2.82 -0.99
CA TRP A 12 15.63 4.09 -0.89
C TRP A 12 15.07 4.36 0.51
N GLY A 13 15.39 3.52 1.50
CA GLY A 13 14.84 3.61 2.86
C GLY A 13 15.42 4.74 3.70
N LEU A 14 15.07 4.77 4.98
CA LEU A 14 15.61 5.73 5.96
C LEU A 14 16.60 5.05 6.92
N ASP A 15 17.66 5.76 7.30
CA ASP A 15 18.58 5.35 8.37
C ASP A 15 17.95 5.50 9.76
N ARG A 16 16.93 6.37 9.88
CA ARG A 16 16.14 6.58 11.09
C ARG A 16 14.67 6.66 10.73
N LEU A 17 13.88 5.70 11.22
CA LEU A 17 12.44 5.70 11.04
C LEU A 17 11.78 6.81 11.89
N PRO A 18 10.74 7.46 11.38
CA PRO A 18 9.96 8.42 12.15
C PRO A 18 9.19 7.73 13.30
N ALA A 19 8.59 8.54 14.17
CA ALA A 19 7.59 8.02 15.10
C ALA A 19 6.45 7.34 14.30
N PRO A 20 5.85 6.27 14.82
CA PRO A 20 6.07 5.65 16.14
C PRO A 20 7.24 4.65 16.19
N PHE A 21 7.83 4.24 15.07
CA PHE A 21 8.87 3.20 15.02
C PHE A 21 10.19 3.62 15.67
N SER A 22 10.59 4.89 15.51
CA SER A 22 11.75 5.53 16.15
C SER A 22 13.05 4.71 16.16
N THR A 23 13.24 3.84 15.16
CA THR A 23 14.36 2.89 15.08
C THR A 23 15.47 3.47 14.20
N SER A 24 16.71 3.42 14.68
CA SER A 24 17.90 3.73 13.88
C SER A 24 18.57 2.45 13.37
N SER A 25 19.09 2.48 12.15
CA SER A 25 19.72 1.34 11.48
C SER A 25 20.96 1.78 10.70
N GLU A 26 22.00 0.94 10.68
CA GLU A 26 23.19 1.17 9.84
C GLU A 26 22.90 1.01 8.34
N ARG A 27 21.86 0.24 8.00
CA ARG A 27 21.39 0.05 6.62
C ARG A 27 19.97 0.60 6.50
N PRO A 28 19.65 1.41 5.46
CA PRO A 28 18.36 2.07 5.37
C PRO A 28 17.20 1.07 5.37
N ILE A 29 16.20 1.32 6.22
CA ILE A 29 14.96 0.54 6.30
C ILE A 29 13.92 1.24 5.42
N GLY A 30 13.45 0.56 4.38
CA GLY A 30 12.40 1.11 3.52
C GLY A 30 11.01 0.61 3.87
N GLU A 31 10.89 -0.58 4.46
CA GLU A 31 9.59 -1.17 4.72
C GLU A 31 9.55 -1.84 6.10
N VAL A 32 8.38 -1.82 6.75
CA VAL A 32 8.06 -2.66 7.91
C VAL A 32 6.84 -3.49 7.54
N TRP A 33 6.99 -4.81 7.53
CA TRP A 33 5.93 -5.74 7.14
C TRP A 33 5.26 -6.36 8.35
N PHE A 34 3.96 -6.58 8.26
CA PHE A 34 3.22 -7.42 9.19
C PHE A 34 2.73 -8.64 8.41
N GLU A 35 3.50 -9.73 8.51
CA GLU A 35 3.19 -10.99 7.81
C GLU A 35 1.78 -11.45 8.20
N PRO A 36 0.92 -11.77 7.22
CA PRO A 36 -0.46 -12.09 7.53
C PRO A 36 -0.58 -13.41 8.29
N PRO A 37 -1.51 -13.49 9.26
CA PRO A 37 -1.87 -14.75 9.87
C PRO A 37 -2.65 -15.61 8.86
N ALA A 38 -2.61 -16.94 9.02
CA ALA A 38 -3.28 -17.90 8.13
C ALA A 38 -4.74 -17.57 7.73
N PRO A 39 -5.64 -17.11 8.63
CA PRO A 39 -7.01 -16.76 8.22
C PRO A 39 -7.10 -15.54 7.29
N LEU A 40 -6.04 -14.73 7.18
CA LEU A 40 -6.00 -13.48 6.40
C LEU A 40 -4.81 -13.47 5.43
N ASP A 41 -4.35 -14.65 4.99
CA ASP A 41 -3.17 -14.84 4.16
C ASP A 41 -3.25 -14.20 2.76
N GLY A 42 -4.44 -13.73 2.35
CA GLY A 42 -4.66 -12.97 1.14
C GLY A 42 -4.24 -11.49 1.19
N LEU A 43 -3.92 -10.95 2.37
CA LEU A 43 -3.57 -9.53 2.56
C LEU A 43 -2.18 -9.36 3.15
N LEU A 44 -1.47 -8.29 2.79
CA LEU A 44 -0.22 -7.90 3.44
C LEU A 44 -0.28 -6.41 3.78
N VAL A 45 0.05 -6.08 5.03
CA VAL A 45 0.16 -4.70 5.52
C VAL A 45 1.61 -4.32 5.65
N LYS A 46 1.97 -3.16 5.12
CA LYS A 46 3.31 -2.58 5.28
C LYS A 46 3.24 -1.12 5.66
N TYR A 47 4.28 -0.66 6.33
CA TYR A 47 4.66 0.74 6.33
C TYR A 47 5.83 0.92 5.37
N ILE A 48 5.79 1.97 4.56
CA ILE A 48 6.82 2.32 3.57
C ILE A 48 7.39 3.69 3.94
N PHE A 49 8.72 3.81 3.91
CA PHE A 49 9.46 5.02 4.25
C PHE A 49 10.49 5.33 3.18
N THR A 50 10.44 6.52 2.60
CA THR A 50 11.22 6.83 1.38
C THR A 50 12.11 8.04 1.57
N SER A 51 13.44 7.88 1.42
CA SER A 51 14.41 8.98 1.26
C SER A 51 14.73 9.27 -0.20
N GLU A 52 14.52 8.27 -1.07
CA GLU A 52 14.72 8.36 -2.52
C GLU A 52 13.50 7.80 -3.26
N LYS A 53 13.46 8.02 -4.57
CA LYS A 53 12.43 7.43 -5.42
C LYS A 53 12.53 5.90 -5.43
N LEU A 54 11.39 5.23 -5.28
CA LEU A 54 11.24 3.83 -5.63
C LEU A 54 11.38 3.65 -7.14
N SER A 55 11.63 2.42 -7.57
CA SER A 55 11.62 2.10 -9.00
C SER A 55 10.27 2.39 -9.62
N VAL A 56 10.27 2.80 -10.90
CA VAL A 56 9.05 2.78 -11.72
C VAL A 56 8.71 1.31 -11.98
N GLN A 57 7.49 0.92 -11.64
CA GLN A 57 7.08 -0.48 -11.64
C GLN A 57 5.59 -0.66 -11.93
N CYS A 58 5.20 -1.89 -12.20
CA CYS A 58 3.81 -2.31 -12.28
C CYS A 58 3.64 -3.75 -11.77
N HIS A 59 2.39 -4.16 -11.62
CA HIS A 59 2.01 -5.45 -11.08
C HIS A 59 1.00 -6.15 -12.00
N PRO A 60 1.10 -7.47 -12.21
CA PRO A 60 0.08 -8.20 -12.94
C PRO A 60 -1.22 -8.33 -12.14
N SER A 61 -2.34 -8.45 -12.83
CA SER A 61 -3.64 -8.83 -12.26
C SER A 61 -3.74 -10.34 -12.02
N ASP A 62 -4.71 -10.78 -11.22
CA ASP A 62 -5.03 -12.21 -11.01
C ASP A 62 -5.22 -12.95 -12.36
N GLU A 63 -5.95 -12.34 -13.31
CA GLU A 63 -6.15 -12.89 -14.65
C GLU A 63 -4.83 -13.09 -15.41
N GLN A 64 -3.94 -12.10 -15.38
CA GLN A 64 -2.63 -12.18 -16.03
C GLN A 64 -1.74 -13.22 -15.38
N THR A 65 -1.69 -13.28 -14.05
CA THR A 65 -0.88 -14.30 -13.36
C THR A 65 -1.35 -15.72 -13.66
N LEU A 66 -2.66 -15.93 -13.77
CA LEU A 66 -3.24 -17.22 -14.15
C LEU A 66 -2.88 -17.59 -15.60
N ALA A 67 -3.04 -16.65 -16.53
CA ALA A 67 -2.71 -16.86 -17.94
C ALA A 67 -1.21 -17.13 -18.17
N MET A 68 -0.34 -16.53 -17.35
CA MET A 68 1.11 -16.70 -17.40
C MET A 68 1.60 -17.93 -16.62
N GLY A 69 0.74 -18.62 -15.88
CA GLY A 69 1.10 -19.78 -15.05
C GLY A 69 1.95 -19.42 -13.82
N LEU A 70 1.88 -18.17 -13.33
CA LEU A 70 2.65 -17.66 -12.18
C LEU A 70 1.94 -17.88 -10.83
N GLY A 71 0.66 -18.27 -10.87
CA GLY A 71 -0.18 -18.41 -9.70
C GLY A 71 -1.58 -17.88 -9.98
N ARG A 72 -2.38 -17.73 -8.93
CA ARG A 72 -3.75 -17.18 -9.03
C ARG A 72 -3.85 -15.74 -8.52
N GLN A 73 -2.75 -15.19 -8.02
CA GLN A 73 -2.73 -13.95 -7.27
C GLN A 73 -1.81 -12.94 -7.97
N GLY A 74 -2.45 -11.92 -8.54
CA GLY A 74 -1.83 -10.68 -8.95
C GLY A 74 -1.50 -9.80 -7.76
N LYS A 75 -1.41 -8.50 -8.00
CA LYS A 75 -1.13 -7.55 -6.94
C LYS A 75 -1.79 -6.20 -7.23
N GLU A 76 -2.92 -6.01 -6.57
CA GLU A 76 -3.52 -4.70 -6.31
C GLU A 76 -3.16 -4.24 -4.91
N GLU A 77 -3.05 -2.93 -4.75
CA GLU A 77 -2.63 -2.31 -3.50
C GLU A 77 -3.35 -0.98 -3.28
N CYS A 78 -3.24 -0.45 -2.08
CA CYS A 78 -3.65 0.89 -1.78
C CYS A 78 -2.67 1.55 -0.83
N TRP A 79 -2.57 2.86 -0.93
CA TRP A 79 -1.65 3.68 -0.17
C TRP A 79 -2.41 4.73 0.61
N LEU A 80 -2.24 4.70 1.93
CA LEU A 80 -2.61 5.79 2.80
C LEU A 80 -1.36 6.57 3.19
N VAL A 81 -1.28 7.83 2.80
CA VAL A 81 -0.19 8.73 3.20
C VAL A 81 -0.38 9.11 4.66
N VAL A 82 0.53 8.65 5.52
CA VAL A 82 0.50 8.93 6.96
C VAL A 82 1.26 10.20 7.28
N ASP A 83 2.37 10.43 6.58
CA ASP A 83 3.17 11.65 6.66
C ASP A 83 3.86 11.93 5.32
N ALA A 84 4.12 13.21 5.04
CA ALA A 84 4.68 13.67 3.78
C ALA A 84 5.52 14.94 3.98
N GLU A 85 6.78 14.90 3.59
CA GLU A 85 7.64 16.08 3.52
C GLU A 85 7.14 17.07 2.45
N PRO A 86 7.46 18.38 2.56
CA PRO A 86 7.10 19.36 1.54
C PRO A 86 7.59 18.95 0.14
N GLY A 87 6.65 18.78 -0.79
CA GLY A 87 6.96 18.38 -2.17
C GLY A 87 7.04 16.86 -2.39
N ALA A 88 6.72 16.04 -1.38
CA ALA A 88 6.55 14.60 -1.55
C ALA A 88 5.47 14.30 -2.61
N THR A 89 5.72 13.27 -3.41
CA THR A 89 4.90 12.94 -4.58
C THR A 89 4.74 11.44 -4.80
N LEU A 90 3.64 11.06 -5.43
CA LEU A 90 3.38 9.72 -5.96
C LEU A 90 3.23 9.81 -7.48
N GLY A 91 4.02 9.02 -8.21
CA GLY A 91 3.87 8.86 -9.66
C GLY A 91 2.88 7.75 -9.94
N ILE A 92 1.73 8.04 -10.55
CA ILE A 92 0.66 7.06 -10.78
C ILE A 92 0.05 7.26 -12.16
N GLY A 93 0.12 6.24 -13.01
CA GLY A 93 -0.32 6.32 -14.41
C GLY A 93 0.51 7.33 -15.23
N PHE A 94 0.02 7.63 -16.42
CA PHE A 94 0.73 8.48 -17.39
C PHE A 94 -0.01 9.79 -17.68
N ASP A 95 0.73 10.85 -18.02
CA ASP A 95 0.14 12.15 -18.40
C ASP A 95 -0.75 12.06 -19.64
N ALA A 96 -0.45 11.10 -20.52
CA ALA A 96 -1.22 10.79 -21.70
C ALA A 96 -1.12 9.27 -21.98
N PRO A 97 -2.08 8.71 -22.74
CA PRO A 97 -1.97 7.31 -23.16
C PRO A 97 -0.68 7.05 -23.94
N ILE A 98 0.00 5.96 -23.60
CA ILE A 98 1.17 5.45 -24.31
C ILE A 98 0.93 3.99 -24.69
N ASP A 99 1.44 3.58 -25.85
CA ASP A 99 1.38 2.17 -26.24
C ASP A 99 2.53 1.36 -25.64
N ARG A 100 2.46 0.05 -25.85
CA ARG A 100 3.45 -0.91 -25.33
C ARG A 100 4.87 -0.64 -25.84
N ASP A 101 5.02 -0.26 -27.10
CA ASP A 101 6.33 -0.06 -27.72
C ASP A 101 6.98 1.22 -27.19
N ALA A 102 6.19 2.30 -27.04
CA ALA A 102 6.63 3.54 -26.41
C ALA A 102 6.99 3.34 -24.93
N LEU A 103 6.18 2.60 -24.18
CA LEU A 103 6.45 2.25 -22.79
C LEU A 103 7.78 1.49 -22.66
N ARG A 104 8.01 0.49 -23.52
CA ARG A 104 9.26 -0.28 -23.55
C ARG A 104 10.46 0.62 -23.84
N ALA A 105 10.39 1.40 -24.92
CA ALA A 105 11.49 2.29 -25.32
C ALA A 105 11.84 3.28 -24.21
N ALA A 106 10.82 3.88 -23.60
CA ALA A 106 11.00 4.83 -22.51
C ALA A 106 11.56 4.18 -21.22
N ALA A 107 11.24 2.91 -20.97
CA ALA A 107 11.82 2.16 -19.85
C ALA A 107 13.30 1.82 -20.10
N GLU A 108 13.65 1.47 -21.34
CA GLU A 108 15.02 1.13 -21.74
C GLU A 108 15.96 2.36 -21.70
N ASP A 109 15.48 3.54 -22.10
CA ASP A 109 16.28 4.78 -22.09
C ASP A 109 16.11 5.63 -20.81
N GLY A 110 15.21 5.21 -19.90
CA GLY A 110 14.95 5.85 -18.62
C GLY A 110 14.01 7.06 -18.67
N SER A 111 13.51 7.45 -19.84
CA SER A 111 12.57 8.57 -19.99
C SER A 111 11.17 8.28 -19.43
N ILE A 112 10.84 7.02 -19.11
CA ILE A 112 9.53 6.58 -18.59
C ILE A 112 9.09 7.36 -17.34
N GLU A 113 10.05 7.75 -16.48
CA GLU A 113 9.78 8.53 -15.29
C GLU A 113 9.12 9.88 -15.60
N GLY A 114 9.58 10.53 -16.68
CA GLY A 114 9.08 11.82 -17.13
C GLY A 114 7.73 11.74 -17.84
N LEU A 115 7.21 10.52 -18.07
CA LEU A 115 5.88 10.29 -18.64
C LEU A 115 4.83 10.05 -17.56
N LEU A 116 5.25 9.77 -16.32
CA LEU A 116 4.34 9.54 -15.20
C LEU A 116 3.66 10.84 -14.77
N THR A 117 2.40 10.74 -14.39
CA THR A 117 1.72 11.82 -13.66
C THR A 117 2.15 11.81 -12.21
N TRP A 118 2.81 12.87 -11.76
CA TRP A 118 3.25 13.03 -10.37
C TRP A 118 2.24 13.85 -9.56
N HIS A 119 1.64 13.21 -8.57
CA HIS A 119 0.69 13.81 -7.64
C HIS A 119 1.41 14.26 -6.38
N GLN A 120 1.32 15.55 -6.03
CA GLN A 120 1.75 16.01 -4.70
C GLN A 120 0.82 15.46 -3.63
N VAL A 121 1.39 15.02 -2.52
CA VAL A 121 0.63 14.36 -1.44
C VAL A 121 0.85 15.00 -0.08
N LYS A 122 -0.13 14.81 0.80
CA LYS A 122 -0.10 15.17 2.22
C LYS A 122 -0.72 14.05 3.07
N ALA A 123 -0.52 14.13 4.38
CA ALA A 123 -1.13 13.20 5.33
C ALA A 123 -2.66 13.13 5.15
N GLY A 124 -3.17 11.90 5.10
CA GLY A 124 -4.57 11.57 4.87
C GLY A 124 -4.94 11.33 3.41
N ASP A 125 -4.11 11.70 2.42
CA ASP A 125 -4.39 11.35 1.03
C ASP A 125 -4.36 9.82 0.85
N PHE A 126 -5.35 9.29 0.12
CA PHE A 126 -5.52 7.86 -0.11
C PHE A 126 -5.62 7.56 -1.60
N PHE A 127 -4.94 6.50 -2.04
CA PHE A 127 -4.93 6.04 -3.43
C PHE A 127 -5.12 4.53 -3.50
N TYR A 128 -6.07 4.07 -4.30
CA TYR A 128 -6.17 2.67 -4.72
C TYR A 128 -5.38 2.48 -5.99
N ILE A 129 -4.54 1.45 -6.06
CA ILE A 129 -3.67 1.16 -7.20
C ILE A 129 -4.13 -0.17 -7.82
N PRO A 130 -5.00 -0.14 -8.84
CA PRO A 130 -5.36 -1.34 -9.57
C PRO A 130 -4.14 -2.00 -10.19
N ALA A 131 -4.20 -3.32 -10.38
CA ALA A 131 -3.16 -4.01 -11.11
C ALA A 131 -2.97 -3.40 -12.50
N LYS A 132 -1.78 -3.57 -13.06
CA LYS A 132 -1.31 -3.03 -14.35
C LYS A 132 -0.98 -1.53 -14.32
N THR A 133 -1.41 -0.79 -13.32
CA THR A 133 -1.07 0.63 -13.17
C THR A 133 0.44 0.78 -13.00
N VAL A 134 1.07 1.57 -13.88
CA VAL A 134 2.48 1.94 -13.72
C VAL A 134 2.58 3.01 -12.65
N HIS A 135 3.46 2.82 -11.68
CA HIS A 135 3.56 3.71 -10.54
C HIS A 135 4.97 3.75 -9.92
N SER A 136 5.20 4.75 -9.07
CA SER A 136 6.41 4.96 -8.29
C SER A 136 6.11 5.84 -7.07
N ILE A 137 6.79 5.58 -5.95
CA ILE A 137 6.71 6.42 -4.75
C ILE A 137 7.93 7.36 -4.74
N GLY A 138 7.69 8.66 -4.63
CA GLY A 138 8.73 9.69 -4.50
C GLY A 138 9.34 9.74 -3.10
N PRO A 139 10.42 10.52 -2.89
CA PRO A 139 11.02 10.69 -1.57
C PRO A 139 10.09 11.47 -0.62
N GLY A 140 10.37 11.38 0.68
CA GLY A 140 9.67 12.13 1.72
C GLY A 140 8.29 11.58 2.10
N CYS A 141 7.90 10.38 1.62
CA CYS A 141 6.64 9.74 1.98
C CYS A 141 6.81 8.76 3.16
N THR A 142 5.84 8.76 4.07
CA THR A 142 5.53 7.64 4.97
C THR A 142 4.12 7.15 4.68
N ILE A 143 3.98 5.89 4.27
CA ILE A 143 2.72 5.33 3.76
C ILE A 143 2.39 4.03 4.48
N ILE A 144 1.10 3.79 4.77
CA ILE A 144 0.59 2.44 5.01
C ILE A 144 0.13 1.87 3.68
N GLU A 145 0.75 0.78 3.26
CA GLU A 145 0.36 -0.01 2.10
C GLU A 145 -0.44 -1.23 2.57
N ILE A 146 -1.62 -1.42 1.99
CA ILE A 146 -2.37 -2.67 2.09
C ILE A 146 -2.47 -3.23 0.69
N GLN A 147 -2.05 -4.47 0.50
CA GLN A 147 -2.00 -5.12 -0.79
C GLN A 147 -2.50 -6.54 -0.71
N GLN A 148 -2.89 -7.12 -1.86
CA GLN A 148 -2.90 -8.57 -1.99
C GLN A 148 -1.53 -9.12 -1.54
N ASN A 149 -1.51 -10.25 -0.83
CA ASN A 149 -0.27 -10.91 -0.40
C ASN A 149 0.52 -11.54 -1.56
N SER A 150 1.07 -10.70 -2.42
CA SER A 150 1.87 -11.06 -3.58
C SER A 150 3.15 -10.23 -3.62
N ASN A 151 4.23 -10.88 -4.04
CA ASN A 151 5.55 -10.26 -4.21
C ASN A 151 5.88 -9.98 -5.69
N LEU A 152 4.92 -10.18 -6.61
CA LEU A 152 5.15 -9.99 -8.05
C LEU A 152 5.30 -8.50 -8.38
N THR A 153 6.49 -8.10 -8.79
CA THR A 153 6.81 -6.72 -9.17
C THR A 153 7.62 -6.72 -10.45
N TYR A 154 7.11 -6.08 -11.50
CA TYR A 154 7.87 -5.85 -12.71
C TYR A 154 8.42 -4.44 -12.73
N ARG A 155 9.75 -4.36 -12.67
CA ARG A 155 10.49 -3.11 -12.61
C ARG A 155 10.80 -2.60 -14.02
N LEU A 156 10.31 -1.41 -14.34
CA LEU A 156 10.56 -0.74 -15.62
C LEU A 156 11.85 0.07 -15.59
N TYR A 157 12.07 0.85 -14.52
CA TYR A 157 13.21 1.73 -14.42
C TYR A 157 13.65 1.91 -12.95
N ASP A 158 14.97 2.03 -12.74
CA ASP A 158 15.54 2.07 -11.40
C ASP A 158 16.72 3.03 -11.20
N TYR A 159 16.78 4.09 -12.02
CA TYR A 159 17.78 5.16 -11.87
C TYR A 159 19.24 4.64 -11.89
N GLY A 160 19.50 3.59 -12.67
CA GLY A 160 20.83 2.99 -12.80
C GLY A 160 21.29 2.14 -11.61
N ARG A 161 20.42 1.89 -10.61
CA ARG A 161 20.73 0.99 -9.48
C ARG A 161 20.87 -0.47 -9.99
N PRO A 162 21.80 -1.28 -9.43
CA PRO A 162 22.08 -2.64 -9.92
C PRO A 162 21.03 -3.65 -9.42
N ARG A 163 19.77 -3.45 -9.81
CA ARG A 163 18.66 -4.37 -9.54
C ARG A 163 18.03 -4.79 -10.86
N ASP A 164 17.48 -6.00 -10.90
CA ASP A 164 16.89 -6.54 -12.11
C ASP A 164 15.70 -5.68 -12.58
N LEU A 165 15.72 -5.39 -13.89
CA LEU A 165 14.61 -4.81 -14.62
C LEU A 165 13.85 -5.93 -15.33
N HIS A 166 12.56 -5.73 -15.54
CA HIS A 166 11.62 -6.70 -16.10
C HIS A 166 10.83 -6.03 -17.22
N VAL A 167 11.51 -5.31 -18.11
CA VAL A 167 10.86 -4.42 -19.09
C VAL A 167 9.89 -5.17 -20.00
N ASP A 168 10.29 -6.33 -20.52
CA ASP A 168 9.45 -7.14 -21.40
C ASP A 168 8.19 -7.68 -20.70
N ASP A 169 8.32 -8.12 -19.45
CA ASP A 169 7.18 -8.60 -18.64
C ASP A 169 6.27 -7.44 -18.25
N ALA A 170 6.85 -6.32 -17.82
CA ALA A 170 6.11 -5.10 -17.49
C ALA A 170 5.31 -4.60 -18.70
N ALA A 171 5.92 -4.54 -19.89
CA ALA A 171 5.26 -4.10 -21.11
C ALA A 171 4.10 -5.03 -21.53
N GLN A 172 4.16 -6.32 -21.18
CA GLN A 172 3.05 -7.25 -21.42
C GLN A 172 1.86 -6.99 -20.50
N VAL A 173 2.12 -6.57 -19.26
CA VAL A 173 1.06 -6.45 -18.26
C VAL A 173 0.54 -5.03 -18.04
N ALA A 174 1.39 -4.03 -18.20
CA ALA A 174 1.12 -2.64 -17.85
C ALA A 174 -0.01 -2.04 -18.69
N LEU A 175 -0.76 -1.14 -18.05
CA LEU A 175 -1.73 -0.28 -18.71
C LEU A 175 -1.07 1.09 -18.94
N GLY A 176 -0.86 1.44 -20.20
CA GLY A 176 -0.27 2.71 -20.62
C GLY A 176 -1.29 3.84 -20.64
N GLU A 177 -2.08 4.02 -19.58
CA GLU A 177 -3.18 4.97 -19.55
C GLU A 177 -3.03 6.00 -18.41
N PRO A 178 -3.70 7.16 -18.52
CA PRO A 178 -3.87 8.06 -17.40
C PRO A 178 -4.62 7.40 -16.25
N TYR A 179 -4.19 7.71 -15.03
CA TYR A 179 -4.83 7.22 -13.82
C TYR A 179 -6.15 7.96 -13.55
N ASP A 180 -7.23 7.23 -13.34
CA ASP A 180 -8.52 7.82 -12.93
C ASP A 180 -8.48 8.21 -11.45
N LEU A 181 -7.95 9.41 -11.20
CA LEU A 181 -7.81 9.98 -9.88
C LEU A 181 -9.16 10.10 -9.16
N ALA A 182 -10.24 10.45 -9.87
CA ALA A 182 -11.55 10.66 -9.26
C ALA A 182 -12.18 9.35 -8.77
N ALA A 183 -11.96 8.25 -9.50
CA ALA A 183 -12.47 6.94 -9.11
C ALA A 183 -11.62 6.24 -8.05
N ASN A 184 -10.30 6.50 -8.02
CA ASN A 184 -9.35 5.71 -7.24
C ASN A 184 -8.63 6.51 -6.14
N SER A 185 -9.02 7.75 -5.86
CA SER A 185 -8.47 8.50 -4.72
C SER A 185 -9.54 9.05 -3.81
N SER A 186 -9.18 9.21 -2.54
CA SER A 186 -10.03 9.79 -1.51
C SER A 186 -9.16 10.43 -0.44
N TYR A 187 -9.79 10.91 0.64
CA TYR A 187 -9.09 11.52 1.76
C TYR A 187 -9.55 10.89 3.07
N ALA A 188 -8.63 10.23 3.75
CA ALA A 188 -8.80 9.66 5.08
C ALA A 188 -8.27 10.67 6.13
N GLY A 189 -9.13 11.63 6.50
CA GLY A 189 -8.86 12.60 7.56
C GLY A 189 -8.73 11.95 8.95
N HIS A 190 -9.01 12.71 10.00
CA HIS A 190 -8.83 12.25 11.39
C HIS A 190 -10.12 12.12 12.20
N GLU A 191 -11.24 12.65 11.68
CA GLU A 191 -12.44 12.92 12.47
C GLU A 191 -13.67 12.13 12.00
N SER A 192 -13.52 11.30 10.98
CA SER A 192 -14.64 10.56 10.41
C SER A 192 -14.27 9.15 9.98
N ASP A 193 -15.28 8.29 10.03
CA ASP A 193 -15.25 7.01 9.36
C ASP A 193 -15.21 7.23 7.85
N VAL A 194 -14.39 6.44 7.16
CA VAL A 194 -14.24 6.51 5.70
C VAL A 194 -14.12 5.11 5.15
N ASN A 195 -14.99 4.77 4.20
CA ASN A 195 -14.79 3.59 3.38
C ASN A 195 -13.72 3.89 2.31
N LEU A 196 -12.58 3.21 2.42
CA LEU A 196 -11.42 3.44 1.56
C LEU A 196 -11.38 2.43 0.41
N VAL A 197 -11.72 1.17 0.69
CA VAL A 197 -11.79 0.10 -0.31
C VAL A 197 -12.97 -0.81 0.03
N ASP A 198 -13.76 -1.20 -0.97
CA ASP A 198 -14.78 -2.25 -0.85
C ASP A 198 -14.73 -3.18 -2.07
N GLY A 199 -13.64 -3.94 -2.16
CA GLY A 199 -13.40 -4.89 -3.23
C GLY A 199 -12.52 -4.40 -4.38
N PRO A 200 -12.22 -5.32 -5.32
CA PRO A 200 -12.72 -6.70 -5.35
C PRO A 200 -11.97 -7.66 -4.40
N PHE A 201 -10.72 -7.38 -4.04
CA PHE A 201 -9.85 -8.34 -3.32
C PHE A 201 -9.83 -8.19 -1.81
N PHE A 202 -10.11 -6.99 -1.32
CA PHE A 202 -10.12 -6.69 0.10
C PHE A 202 -10.99 -5.47 0.37
N ARG A 203 -11.36 -5.32 1.63
CA ARG A 203 -11.99 -4.11 2.15
C ARG A 203 -11.09 -3.43 3.15
N LEU A 204 -11.22 -2.12 3.19
CA LEU A 204 -10.51 -1.24 4.09
C LEU A 204 -11.43 -0.10 4.49
N ASP A 205 -11.59 0.06 5.79
CA ASP A 205 -12.31 1.18 6.38
C ASP A 205 -11.39 1.84 7.40
N GLN A 206 -11.45 3.16 7.43
CA GLN A 206 -11.03 3.92 8.60
C GLN A 206 -12.20 4.10 9.54
N LEU A 207 -11.92 3.97 10.83
CA LEU A 207 -12.78 4.31 11.94
C LEU A 207 -12.19 5.51 12.70
N ALA A 208 -13.03 6.46 13.08
CA ALA A 208 -12.71 7.54 14.02
C ALA A 208 -13.57 7.34 15.28
N GLY A 209 -13.00 6.73 16.31
CA GLY A 209 -13.79 6.07 17.34
C GLY A 209 -13.94 4.58 17.02
N GLY A 210 -15.19 4.08 17.02
CA GLY A 210 -15.52 2.68 16.72
C GLY A 210 -16.52 2.54 15.57
N PRO A 211 -16.76 1.31 15.11
CA PRO A 211 -17.62 1.04 13.96
C PRO A 211 -19.10 1.33 14.27
N ASP A 212 -19.80 1.87 13.28
CA ASP A 212 -21.26 1.88 13.29
C ASP A 212 -21.85 0.49 12.94
N ALA A 213 -23.18 0.37 13.03
CA ALA A 213 -23.87 -0.89 12.74
C ALA A 213 -23.67 -1.38 11.29
N ALA A 214 -23.50 -0.47 10.33
CA ALA A 214 -23.29 -0.84 8.93
C ALA A 214 -21.87 -1.38 8.73
N ILE A 215 -20.85 -0.77 9.35
CA ILE A 215 -19.47 -1.26 9.32
C ILE A 215 -19.38 -2.63 10.02
N SER A 216 -19.92 -2.77 11.23
CA SER A 216 -19.91 -4.05 11.95
C SER A 216 -20.59 -5.17 11.17
N ALA A 217 -21.66 -4.88 10.42
CA ALA A 217 -22.34 -5.88 9.60
C ALA A 217 -21.51 -6.37 8.39
N ARG A 218 -20.59 -5.53 7.88
CA ARG A 218 -19.71 -5.85 6.74
C ARG A 218 -18.51 -6.69 7.17
N TYR A 219 -17.90 -6.39 8.31
CA TYR A 219 -16.72 -7.10 8.82
C TYR A 219 -17.12 -8.35 9.62
N ARG A 220 -17.19 -9.50 8.94
CA ARG A 220 -17.57 -10.78 9.56
C ARG A 220 -16.36 -11.70 9.69
N GLY A 221 -16.08 -12.17 10.90
CA GLY A 221 -14.91 -13.01 11.18
C GLY A 221 -13.61 -12.22 11.31
N PRO A 222 -12.45 -12.88 11.19
CA PRO A 222 -11.18 -12.27 11.53
C PRO A 222 -10.82 -11.08 10.65
N LEU A 223 -10.14 -10.09 11.24
CA LEU A 223 -9.73 -8.85 10.59
C LEU A 223 -8.40 -8.34 11.13
N LEU A 224 -7.70 -7.56 10.30
CA LEU A 224 -6.51 -6.81 10.70
C LEU A 224 -6.93 -5.47 11.28
N VAL A 225 -6.28 -5.08 12.37
CA VAL A 225 -6.49 -3.83 13.10
C VAL A 225 -5.18 -3.05 13.11
N ILE A 226 -5.21 -1.84 12.53
CA ILE A 226 -4.02 -0.98 12.35
C ILE A 226 -4.32 0.42 12.93
N PRO A 227 -3.99 0.68 14.19
CA PRO A 227 -4.17 2.00 14.79
C PRO A 227 -3.33 3.05 14.07
N ARG A 228 -3.95 4.18 13.72
CA ARG A 228 -3.28 5.36 13.17
C ARG A 228 -3.00 6.37 14.28
N GLU A 229 -4.01 6.64 15.11
CA GLU A 229 -3.93 7.59 16.22
C GLU A 229 -4.59 7.02 17.47
N GLY A 230 -3.88 7.10 18.58
CA GLY A 230 -4.30 6.46 19.82
C GLY A 230 -4.20 4.92 19.76
N PRO A 231 -4.09 4.27 20.92
CA PRO A 231 -4.09 2.82 20.99
C PRO A 231 -5.52 2.27 20.88
N VAL A 232 -5.63 1.01 20.47
CA VAL A 232 -6.84 0.18 20.63
C VAL A 232 -6.51 -1.03 21.49
N VAL A 233 -7.52 -1.76 21.97
CA VAL A 233 -7.32 -3.02 22.69
C VAL A 233 -7.90 -4.17 21.86
N VAL A 234 -7.10 -5.19 21.60
CA VAL A 234 -7.52 -6.42 20.90
C VAL A 234 -7.24 -7.59 21.83
N ASP A 235 -8.26 -8.36 22.20
CA ASP A 235 -8.15 -9.50 23.12
C ASP A 235 -7.46 -9.17 24.47
N GLY A 236 -7.63 -7.93 24.95
CA GLY A 236 -7.00 -7.46 26.19
C GLY A 236 -5.56 -6.95 26.03
N GLU A 237 -4.98 -7.01 24.83
CA GLU A 237 -3.66 -6.44 24.52
C GLU A 237 -3.79 -5.06 23.89
N THR A 238 -2.98 -4.10 24.36
CA THR A 238 -2.90 -2.75 23.77
C THR A 238 -2.12 -2.77 22.47
N VAL A 239 -2.76 -2.37 21.38
CA VAL A 239 -2.16 -2.19 20.05
C VAL A 239 -2.02 -0.70 19.81
N SER A 240 -0.79 -0.22 19.61
CA SER A 240 -0.46 1.19 19.41
C SER A 240 -0.21 1.51 17.94
N PRO A 241 -0.20 2.80 17.54
CA PRO A 241 0.23 3.19 16.20
C PRO A 241 1.59 2.60 15.84
N GLY A 242 1.74 2.20 14.57
CA GLY A 242 2.92 1.46 14.10
C GLY A 242 2.92 -0.02 14.44
N GLN A 243 1.83 -0.55 14.99
CA GLN A 243 1.59 -1.98 15.15
C GLN A 243 0.41 -2.40 14.28
N CYS A 244 0.30 -3.71 14.07
CA CYS A 244 -0.84 -4.36 13.43
C CYS A 244 -1.23 -5.55 14.30
N ALA A 245 -2.52 -5.82 14.44
CA ALA A 245 -3.01 -6.96 15.19
C ALA A 245 -4.07 -7.72 14.42
N LEU A 246 -4.14 -9.03 14.67
CA LEU A 246 -5.29 -9.87 14.33
C LEU A 246 -6.31 -9.78 15.46
N ALA A 247 -7.56 -9.47 15.10
CA ALA A 247 -8.73 -9.69 15.92
C ALA A 247 -9.58 -10.82 15.30
N GLU A 248 -10.18 -11.68 16.14
CA GLU A 248 -11.03 -12.79 15.67
C GLU A 248 -12.37 -12.31 15.09
N GLU A 249 -12.85 -11.16 15.56
CA GLU A 249 -14.03 -10.46 15.08
C GLU A 249 -13.97 -8.99 15.50
N ILE A 250 -14.77 -8.13 14.86
CA ILE A 250 -14.73 -6.68 15.11
C ILE A 250 -15.14 -6.33 16.55
N ASP A 251 -16.03 -7.12 17.16
CA ASP A 251 -16.51 -6.92 18.54
C ASP A 251 -15.43 -7.27 19.60
N ALA A 252 -14.36 -7.97 19.20
CA ALA A 252 -13.20 -8.22 20.06
C ALA A 252 -12.26 -7.00 20.18
N VAL A 253 -12.54 -5.92 19.44
CA VAL A 253 -11.73 -4.70 19.41
C VAL A 253 -12.40 -3.60 20.24
N GLN A 254 -11.67 -3.07 21.22
CA GLN A 254 -12.06 -1.85 21.93
C GLN A 254 -11.34 -0.68 21.29
N PHE A 255 -12.08 0.09 20.50
CA PHE A 255 -11.54 1.25 19.81
C PHE A 255 -11.43 2.47 20.73
N SER A 256 -10.47 3.34 20.46
CA SER A 256 -10.29 4.61 21.18
C SER A 256 -11.33 5.62 20.74
N GLU A 257 -12.06 6.24 21.69
CA GLU A 257 -13.08 7.26 21.40
C GLU A 257 -12.56 8.47 20.61
N THR A 258 -11.28 8.82 20.76
CA THR A 258 -10.66 9.98 20.10
C THR A 258 -9.54 9.58 19.13
N GLY A 259 -9.44 8.30 18.80
CA GLY A 259 -8.40 7.76 17.92
C GLY A 259 -8.92 7.41 16.54
N THR A 260 -7.99 7.20 15.60
CA THR A 260 -8.29 6.64 14.28
C THR A 260 -7.65 5.27 14.11
N CYS A 261 -8.38 4.35 13.48
CA CYS A 261 -7.92 2.98 13.26
C CYS A 261 -8.36 2.49 11.89
N LEU A 262 -7.46 1.83 11.15
CA LEU A 262 -7.83 1.10 9.96
C LEU A 262 -8.22 -0.33 10.34
N ILE A 263 -9.27 -0.83 9.69
CA ILE A 263 -9.64 -2.24 9.73
C ILE A 263 -9.63 -2.82 8.31
N ALA A 264 -8.97 -3.96 8.14
CA ALA A 264 -8.80 -4.59 6.82
C ALA A 264 -9.16 -6.07 6.85
N GLN A 265 -9.80 -6.53 5.78
CA GLN A 265 -10.19 -7.94 5.62
C GLN A 265 -10.10 -8.35 4.15
N PRO A 266 -9.52 -9.53 3.82
CA PRO A 266 -9.58 -10.04 2.46
C PRO A 266 -11.04 -10.33 2.11
N ILE A 267 -11.40 -10.09 0.86
CA ILE A 267 -12.68 -10.52 0.31
C ILE A 267 -12.42 -11.85 -0.39
N PRO A 268 -13.06 -12.95 0.04
CA PRO A 268 -12.93 -14.23 -0.65
C PRO A 268 -13.38 -14.09 -2.10
N GLY A 269 -12.52 -14.51 -3.04
CA GLY A 269 -12.85 -14.59 -4.47
C GLY A 269 -13.72 -15.79 -4.83
#